data_AF-A0A850LPS2-F1
#
_entry.id   AF-A0A850LPS2-F1
#
_cell.length_a   1.000
_cell.length_b   1.000
_cell.length_c   1.000
_cell.angle_alpha   90.00
_cell.angle_beta   90.00
_cell.angle_gamma   90.00
#
_symmetry.space_group_name_H-M   'P 1'
#
loop_
_entity.id
_entity.type
_entity.pdbx_description
1 polymer ?
#
loop_
_entity_poly.entity_id
_entity_poly.type
_entity_poly.pdbx_seq_one_letter_code
_entity_poly.pdbx_strand_id
1 'polypeptide(L)'
;MEKGKFFSWDEVKQNREGIDWVVFPTAMKFAKEMYLSKAKNCPKCGESPENLFWLGIQSSNEAWDRGEGKAGFLTICEKCNLQVDFFRDEELENAIKEGEVRL
;
A
#
# COMPACT_ATOMS: atom_id res chain seq x y z
N MET A 1 -1.00 -4.56 19.84
CA MET A 1 -0.35 -4.12 18.59
C MET A 1 -0.94 -2.76 18.22
N GLU A 2 -0.11 -1.78 17.87
CA GLU A 2 -0.61 -0.46 17.46
C GLU A 2 -1.52 -0.59 16.23
N LYS A 3 -2.66 0.12 16.21
CA LYS A 3 -3.53 0.16 15.02
C LYS A 3 -2.79 0.94 13.94
N GLY A 4 -2.47 0.31 12.82
CA GLY A 4 -1.92 1.03 11.66
C GLY A 4 -2.92 2.09 11.16
N LYS A 5 -2.40 3.20 10.63
CA LYS A 5 -3.21 4.38 10.30
C LYS A 5 -4.22 4.12 9.19
N PHE A 6 -3.85 3.35 8.17
CA PHE A 6 -4.68 3.08 7.00
C PHE A 6 -5.09 1.61 6.92
N PHE A 7 -4.17 0.71 7.24
CA PHE A 7 -4.38 -0.75 7.29
C PHE A 7 -3.86 -1.28 8.62
N SER A 8 -4.38 -2.41 9.08
CA SER A 8 -3.75 -3.12 10.19
C SER A 8 -2.33 -3.57 9.80
N TRP A 9 -1.44 -3.71 10.78
CA TRP A 9 -0.10 -4.24 10.49
C TRP A 9 -0.14 -5.71 10.03
N ASP A 10 -1.18 -6.45 10.38
CA ASP A 10 -1.38 -7.82 9.90
C ASP A 10 -1.69 -7.83 8.39
N GLU A 11 -2.56 -6.94 7.92
CA GLU A 11 -2.81 -6.77 6.47
C GLU A 11 -1.55 -6.32 5.73
N VAL A 12 -0.79 -5.38 6.30
CA VAL A 12 0.49 -4.94 5.72
C VAL A 12 1.46 -6.11 5.62
N LYS A 13 1.56 -6.94 6.67
CA LYS A 13 2.43 -8.10 6.68
C LYS A 13 2.02 -9.13 5.62
N GLN A 14 0.73 -9.47 5.55
CA GLN A 14 0.21 -10.42 4.57
C GLN A 14 0.48 -9.96 3.12
N ASN A 15 0.18 -8.69 2.81
CA ASN A 15 0.45 -8.14 1.48
C ASN A 15 1.95 -8.10 1.17
N ARG A 16 2.79 -7.79 2.17
CA ARG A 16 4.25 -7.80 2.00
C ARG A 16 4.81 -9.21 1.75
N GLU A 17 4.27 -10.22 2.42
CA GLU A 17 4.64 -11.63 2.24
C GLU A 17 4.15 -12.18 0.89
N GLY A 18 3.04 -11.65 0.36
CA GLY A 18 2.50 -11.99 -0.96
C GLY A 18 3.17 -11.29 -2.14
N ILE A 19 4.14 -10.40 -1.91
CA ILE A 19 4.83 -9.67 -2.99
C ILE A 19 5.49 -10.68 -3.95
N ASP A 20 5.10 -10.63 -5.22
CA ASP A 20 5.92 -11.15 -6.30
C ASP A 20 7.08 -10.18 -6.57
N TRP A 21 8.26 -10.55 -6.05
CA TRP A 21 9.48 -9.75 -6.13
C TRP A 21 10.01 -9.57 -7.55
N VAL A 22 9.55 -10.34 -8.54
CA VAL A 22 9.93 -10.18 -9.94
C VAL A 22 9.22 -8.97 -10.55
N VAL A 23 7.92 -8.82 -10.28
CA VAL A 23 7.12 -7.70 -10.81
C VAL A 23 7.17 -6.46 -9.92
N PHE A 24 7.52 -6.63 -8.64
CA PHE A 24 7.56 -5.56 -7.65
C PHE A 24 8.34 -4.32 -8.08
N PRO A 25 9.57 -4.40 -8.64
CA PRO A 25 10.31 -3.20 -9.06
C PRO A 25 9.56 -2.38 -10.12
N THR A 26 8.90 -3.06 -11.05
CA THR A 26 8.12 -2.41 -12.12
C THR A 26 6.88 -1.73 -11.54
N ALA A 27 6.13 -2.42 -10.68
CA ALA A 27 4.98 -1.84 -10.00
C ALA A 27 5.37 -0.62 -9.15
N MET A 28 6.50 -0.70 -8.43
CA MET A 28 6.99 0.41 -7.62
C MET A 28 7.46 1.60 -8.44
N LYS A 29 8.04 1.36 -9.62
CA LYS A 29 8.38 2.44 -10.56
C LYS A 29 7.12 3.20 -10.99
N PHE A 30 6.08 2.48 -11.44
CA PHE A 30 4.81 3.10 -11.82
C PHE A 30 4.17 3.87 -10.65
N ALA A 31 4.12 3.27 -9.46
CA ALA A 31 3.58 3.93 -8.28
C ALA A 31 4.31 5.25 -7.96
N LYS A 32 5.65 5.24 -8.03
CA LYS A 32 6.46 6.44 -7.80
C LYS A 32 6.25 7.50 -8.90
N GLU A 33 6.18 7.12 -10.17
CA GLU A 33 5.90 8.07 -11.25
C GLU A 33 4.55 8.78 -11.06
N MET A 34 3.53 8.09 -10.56
CA MET A 34 2.20 8.65 -10.35
C MET A 34 2.05 9.48 -9.07
N TYR A 35 2.65 9.04 -7.97
CA TYR A 35 2.31 9.54 -6.64
C TYR A 35 3.45 10.18 -5.86
N LEU A 36 4.71 10.04 -6.30
CA LEU A 36 5.86 10.54 -5.54
C LEU A 36 5.77 12.05 -5.27
N SER A 37 5.32 12.84 -6.24
CA SER A 37 5.15 14.30 -6.09
C SER A 37 4.08 14.71 -5.06
N LYS A 38 3.20 13.78 -4.66
CA LYS A 38 2.16 13.99 -3.65
C LYS A 38 2.50 13.31 -2.32
N ALA A 39 3.51 12.45 -2.29
CA ALA A 39 3.93 11.72 -1.12
C ALA A 39 4.67 12.61 -0.13
N LYS A 40 4.40 12.39 1.15
CA LYS A 40 4.99 13.18 2.23
C LYS A 40 6.21 12.47 2.79
N ASN A 41 7.09 13.29 3.37
CA ASN A 41 8.17 12.79 4.20
C ASN A 41 7.59 12.11 5.45
N CYS A 42 8.37 11.21 6.06
CA CYS A 42 8.01 10.65 7.35
C CYS A 42 7.86 11.78 8.39
N PRO A 43 6.70 11.93 9.05
CA PRO A 43 6.48 13.02 9.99
C PRO A 43 7.30 12.90 11.28
N LYS A 44 7.90 11.73 11.54
CA LYS A 44 8.69 11.46 12.75
C LYS A 44 10.18 11.70 12.56
N CYS A 45 10.77 11.23 11.45
CA CYS A 45 12.21 11.31 11.20
C CYS A 45 12.60 12.14 9.97
N GLY A 46 11.62 12.65 9.22
CA GLY A 46 11.87 13.45 8.02
C GLY A 46 12.31 12.68 6.78
N GLU A 47 12.34 11.34 6.82
CA GLU A 47 12.74 10.49 5.68
C GLU A 47 11.94 10.85 4.42
N SER A 48 12.64 10.99 3.30
CA SER A 48 12.08 11.39 2.01
C SER A 48 11.16 10.32 1.43
N PRO A 49 10.05 10.67 0.74
CA PRO A 49 9.14 9.70 0.14
C PRO A 49 9.81 8.75 -0.86
N GLU A 50 10.90 9.16 -1.50
CA GLU A 50 11.74 8.33 -2.38
C GLU A 50 12.34 7.12 -1.64
N ASN A 51 12.66 7.32 -0.36
CA ASN A 51 13.33 6.36 0.52
C ASN A 51 12.36 5.60 1.43
N LEU A 52 11.09 5.96 1.43
CA LEU A 52 10.07 5.16 2.11
C LEU A 52 9.90 3.82 1.37
N PHE A 53 9.45 2.80 2.10
CA PHE A 53 9.01 1.56 1.49
C PHE A 53 7.64 1.77 0.87
N TRP A 54 7.49 1.41 -0.41
CA TRP A 54 6.23 1.47 -1.13
C TRP A 54 5.67 0.05 -1.23
N LEU A 55 4.38 -0.11 -0.98
CA LEU A 55 3.71 -1.40 -0.98
C LEU A 55 2.40 -1.29 -1.76
N GLY A 56 2.24 -2.10 -2.80
CA GLY A 56 0.92 -2.40 -3.34
C GLY A 56 0.15 -3.18 -2.28
N ILE A 57 -1.04 -2.70 -1.90
CA ILE A 57 -1.81 -3.25 -0.80
C ILE A 57 -3.29 -3.31 -1.16
N GLN A 58 -3.95 -4.39 -0.73
CA GLN A 58 -5.41 -4.50 -0.71
C GLN A 58 -5.91 -4.86 0.69
N SER A 59 -7.13 -4.46 0.99
CA SER A 59 -7.86 -4.94 2.17
C SER A 59 -8.06 -6.46 2.13
N SER A 60 -8.28 -7.03 3.31
CA SER A 60 -8.73 -8.42 3.47
C SER A 60 -9.97 -8.78 2.65
N ASN A 61 -10.13 -10.05 2.29
CA ASN A 61 -11.29 -10.57 1.58
C ASN A 61 -12.60 -10.27 2.34
N GLU A 62 -12.58 -10.37 3.67
CA GLU A 62 -13.75 -10.07 4.49
C GLU A 62 -14.17 -8.60 4.38
N ALA A 63 -13.23 -7.67 4.18
CA ALA A 63 -13.56 -6.28 3.94
C ALA A 63 -14.19 -6.09 2.54
N TRP A 64 -13.71 -6.82 1.54
CA TRP A 64 -14.32 -6.85 0.21
C TRP A 64 -15.75 -7.39 0.23
N ASP A 65 -15.99 -8.50 0.94
CA ASP A 65 -17.32 -9.10 1.09
C ASP A 65 -18.33 -8.15 1.76
N ARG A 66 -17.85 -7.25 2.63
CA ARG A 66 -18.67 -6.20 3.26
C ARG A 66 -18.82 -4.93 2.42
N GLY A 67 -18.20 -4.85 1.26
CA GLY A 67 -18.18 -3.64 0.42
C GLY A 67 -17.31 -2.50 0.98
N GLU A 68 -16.43 -2.80 1.93
CA GLU A 68 -15.51 -1.86 2.59
C GLU A 68 -14.07 -1.98 2.06
N GLY A 69 -13.86 -2.85 1.07
CA GLY A 69 -12.56 -3.11 0.47
C GLY A 69 -11.98 -1.89 -0.23
N LYS A 70 -10.66 -1.75 -0.12
CA LYS A 70 -9.87 -0.71 -0.77
C LYS A 70 -8.52 -1.27 -1.20
N ALA A 71 -7.95 -0.68 -2.23
CA ALA A 71 -6.66 -1.07 -2.76
C ALA A 71 -5.86 0.14 -3.28
N GLY A 72 -4.56 -0.04 -3.40
CA GLY A 72 -3.66 0.97 -3.95
C GLY A 72 -2.25 0.86 -3.37
N PHE A 73 -1.61 2.00 -3.12
CA PHE A 73 -0.22 2.07 -2.69
C PHE A 73 -0.06 2.71 -1.32
N LEU A 74 0.62 2.00 -0.42
CA LEU A 74 0.94 2.45 0.93
C LEU A 74 2.42 2.81 1.03
N THR A 75 2.73 3.96 1.63
CA THR A 75 4.11 4.33 1.98
C THR A 75 4.38 4.09 3.46
N ILE A 76 5.49 3.43 3.75
CA ILE A 76 5.89 3.02 5.10
C ILE A 76 7.30 3.53 5.39
N CYS A 77 7.46 4.22 6.52
CA CYS A 77 8.77 4.47 7.08
C CYS A 77 9.21 3.28 7.93
N GLU A 78 10.08 2.43 7.39
CA GLU A 78 10.55 1.24 8.10
C GLU A 78 11.37 1.58 9.35
N LYS A 79 12.11 2.69 9.34
CA LYS A 79 12.87 3.17 10.52
C LYS A 79 11.97 3.52 11.70
N CYS A 80 10.81 4.09 11.43
CA CYS A 80 9.86 4.55 12.45
C CYS A 80 8.71 3.57 12.68
N ASN A 81 8.65 2.50 11.89
CA ASN A 81 7.51 1.59 11.79
C ASN A 81 6.17 2.33 11.68
N LEU A 82 6.07 3.23 10.70
CA LEU A 82 4.93 4.14 10.56
C LEU A 82 4.39 4.13 9.12
N GLN A 83 3.08 4.00 8.97
CA GLN A 83 2.39 4.26 7.70
C GLN A 83 2.25 5.77 7.48
N VAL A 84 2.78 6.27 6.36
CA VAL A 84 2.89 7.71 6.08
C VAL A 84 1.69 8.20 5.27
N ASP A 85 1.56 7.71 4.03
CA ASP A 85 0.44 8.00 3.12
C ASP A 85 -0.14 6.71 2.53
N PHE A 86 -1.38 6.81 2.08
CA PHE A 86 -2.06 5.80 1.28
C PHE A 86 -2.70 6.45 0.05
N PHE A 87 -2.34 5.96 -1.12
CA PHE A 87 -2.87 6.38 -2.41
C PHE A 87 -3.84 5.32 -2.90
N ARG A 88 -5.11 5.67 -2.93
CA ARG A 88 -6.18 4.80 -3.41
C ARG A 88 -6.07 4.64 -4.94
N ASP A 89 -6.25 3.43 -5.42
CA ASP A 89 -6.26 3.09 -6.85
C ASP A 89 -7.63 2.52 -7.22
N GLU A 90 -8.50 3.37 -7.79
CA GLU A 90 -9.88 2.99 -8.12
C GLU A 90 -9.96 1.95 -9.24
N GLU A 91 -8.99 1.95 -10.17
CA GLU A 91 -8.94 0.97 -11.25
C GLU A 91 -8.63 -0.42 -10.69
N LEU A 92 -7.61 -0.51 -9.83
CA LEU A 92 -7.29 -1.73 -9.11
C LEU A 92 -8.45 -2.21 -8.23
N GLU A 93 -9.13 -1.30 -7.53
CA GLU A 93 -10.30 -1.66 -6.72
C GLU A 93 -11.44 -2.25 -7.56
N ASN A 94 -11.69 -1.70 -8.75
CA ASN A 94 -12.71 -2.23 -9.64
C ASN A 94 -12.31 -3.59 -10.22
N ALA A 95 -11.05 -3.75 -10.64
CA ALA A 95 -10.53 -5.03 -11.12
C ALA A 95 -10.62 -6.14 -10.06
N ILE A 96 -10.38 -5.83 -8.78
CA ILE A 96 -10.54 -6.78 -7.67
C ILE A 96 -12.03 -7.14 -7.46
N LYS A 97 -12.93 -6.14 -7.48
CA LYS A 97 -14.38 -6.36 -7.36
C LYS A 97 -14.93 -7.24 -8.47
N GLU A 98 -14.43 -7.06 -9.70
CA GLU A 98 -14.84 -7.83 -10.88
C GLU A 98 -14.18 -9.22 -10.92
N GLY A 99 -13.25 -9.50 -10.00
CA GLY A 99 -12.57 -10.79 -9.88
C GLY A 99 -11.45 -11.01 -10.90
N GLU A 100 -11.03 -9.95 -11.59
CA GLU A 100 -9.98 -10.00 -12.61
C GLU A 100 -8.58 -10.06 -12.01
N VAL A 101 -8.41 -9.50 -10.80
CA VAL A 101 -7.12 -9.39 -10.11
C VAL A 101 -7.26 -9.79 -8.65
N ARG A 102 -6.31 -10.58 -8.14
CA ARG A 102 -6.06 -10.75 -6.71
C ARG A 102 -4.56 -10.54 -6.46
N LEU A 103 -4.22 -9.60 -5.59
CA LEU A 103 -2.85 -9.38 -5.11
C LEU A 103 -2.45 -10.42 -4.07
#